data_AF-A0A0B4ELG0-F1
#
_entry.id   AF-A0A0B4ELG0-F1
#
_cell.length_a   1.000
_cell.length_b   1.000
_cell.length_c   1.000
_cell.angle_alpha   90.00
_cell.angle_beta   90.00
_cell.angle_gamma   90.00
#
_symmetry.space_group_name_H-M   'P 1'
#
loop_
_entity.id
_entity.type
_entity.pdbx_description
1 polymer ?
#
loop_
_entity_poly.entity_id
_entity_poly.type
_entity_poly.pdbx_seq_one_letter_code
_entity_poly.pdbx_strand_id
1 'polypeptide(L)' 'MKEKISIGGQAVLEGVMMRGTEFLATAVRKDTGEIVYRKRKISSRKKNSIECH' A
#
# COMPACT_ATOMS: atom_id res chain seq x y z
N MET A 1 -6.82 9.73 -23.04
CA MET A 1 -5.88 8.69 -22.55
C MET A 1 -5.55 9.05 -21.10
N LYS A 2 -5.96 8.24 -20.11
CA LYS A 2 -5.79 8.57 -18.69
C LYS A 2 -4.33 8.32 -18.32
N GLU A 3 -3.59 9.40 -18.04
CA GLU A 3 -2.17 9.32 -17.72
C GLU A 3 -1.96 8.44 -16.48
N LYS A 4 -1.10 7.42 -16.61
CA LYS A 4 -0.71 6.57 -15.48
C LYS A 4 0.29 7.35 -14.64
N ILE A 5 -0.22 8.14 -13.70
CA ILE A 5 0.61 8.82 -12.71
C ILE A 5 1.32 7.73 -11.90
N SER A 6 2.61 7.53 -12.16
CA SER A 6 3.46 6.62 -11.41
C SER A 6 3.87 7.33 -10.13
N ILE A 7 3.03 7.23 -9.10
CA ILE A 7 3.37 7.73 -7.76
C ILE A 7 4.53 6.88 -7.25
N GLY A 8 5.74 7.45 -7.24
CA GLY A 8 6.92 6.81 -6.66
C GLY A 8 6.75 6.73 -5.15
N GLY A 9 6.81 5.52 -4.60
CA GLY A 9 6.46 5.25 -3.21
C GLY A 9 5.01 4.76 -3.07
N GLN A 10 4.77 3.84 -2.15
CA GLN A 10 3.48 3.16 -2.01
C GLN A 10 2.44 4.10 -1.41
N ALA A 11 1.64 4.77 -2.26
CA ALA A 11 0.59 5.70 -1.85
C ALA A 11 -0.81 5.16 -2.19
N VAL A 12 -1.77 5.41 -1.30
CA VAL A 12 -3.20 5.05 -1.46
C VAL A 12 -3.99 6.35 -1.54
N LEU A 13 -4.76 6.55 -2.61
CA LEU A 13 -5.60 7.75 -2.81
C LEU A 13 -6.95 7.62 -2.10
N GLU A 14 -7.66 6.51 -2.32
CA GLU A 14 -8.88 6.14 -1.62
C GLU A 14 -8.87 4.63 -1.35
N GLY A 15 -8.65 4.26 -0.09
CA GLY A 15 -8.54 2.87 0.31
C GLY A 15 -7.98 2.70 1.71
N VAL A 16 -7.91 1.45 2.18
CA VAL A 16 -7.38 1.10 3.49
C VAL A 16 -6.11 0.28 3.30
N MET A 17 -5.05 0.65 4.02
CA MET A 17 -3.85 -0.15 4.14
C MET A 17 -3.78 -0.75 5.55
N MET A 18 -3.61 -2.06 5.62
CA MET A 18 -3.44 -2.81 6.86
C MET A 18 -2.04 -3.42 6.90
N ARG A 19 -1.27 -3.10 7.93
CA ARG A 19 0.07 -3.65 8.15
C ARG A 19 0.04 -4.60 9.34
N GLY A 20 0.18 -5.89 9.05
CA GLY A 20 0.48 -6.93 10.04
C GLY A 20 1.98 -7.08 10.25
N THR A 21 2.37 -8.01 11.11
CA THR A 21 3.77 -8.35 11.38
C THR A 21 4.46 -9.00 10.18
N GLU A 22 3.74 -9.86 9.46
CA GLU A 22 4.28 -10.62 8.32
C GLU A 22 3.69 -10.21 6.97
N PHE A 23 2.59 -9.47 6.96
CA PHE A 23 1.84 -9.15 5.75
C PHE A 23 1.43 -7.69 5.69
N LEU A 24 1.47 -7.14 4.49
CA LEU A 24 0.89 -5.85 4.15
C LEU A 24 -0.29 -6.10 3.21
N ALA A 25 -1.47 -5.68 3.62
CA ALA A 25 -2.68 -5.72 2.82
C ALA A 25 -3.09 -4.31 2.42
N THR A 26 -3.57 -4.14 1.19
CA THR A 26 -4.11 -2.88 0.69
C THR A 26 -5.41 -3.16 -0.02
N ALA A 27 -6.48 -2.48 0.36
CA ALA A 27 -7.78 -2.57 -0.27
C ALA A 27 -8.14 -1.20 -0.86
N VAL A 28 -8.58 -1.18 -2.12
CA VAL A 28 -8.99 0.03 -2.84
C VAL A 28 -10.33 -0.21 -3.51
N ARG A 29 -11.14 0.84 -3.59
CA ARG A 29 -12.42 0.81 -4.33
C ARG A 29 -12.17 1.38 -5.73
N LYS A 30 -12.54 0.62 -6.75
CA LYS A 30 -12.52 1.12 -8.13
C LYS A 30 -13.68 2.10 -8.34
N ASP A 31 -13.58 2.88 -9.41
CA ASP A 31 -14.68 3.72 -9.91
C ASP A 31 -15.95 2.91 -10.23
N THR A 32 -15.81 1.63 -10.58
CA THR A 32 -16.91 0.68 -10.76
C THR A 32 -17.62 0.27 -9.45
N GLY A 33 -17.12 0.69 -8.29
CA GLY A 33 -17.61 0.27 -6.98
C GLY A 33 -17.05 -1.08 -6.50
N GLU A 34 -16.30 -1.79 -7.35
CA GLU A 34 -15.64 -3.06 -6.99
C GLU A 34 -14.49 -2.82 -6.00
N ILE A 35 -14.43 -3.61 -4.93
CA ILE A 35 -13.33 -3.58 -3.97
C ILE A 35 -12.26 -4.58 -4.42
N VAL A 36 -11.06 -4.09 -4.71
CA VAL A 36 -9.90 -4.93 -5.01
C VAL A 36 -8.91 -4.85 -3.87
N TYR A 37 -8.40 -6.00 -3.46
CA TYR A 37 -7.38 -6.09 -2.42
C TYR A 37 -6.11 -6.78 -2.92
N ARG A 38 -4.98 -6.40 -2.34
CA ARG A 38 -3.69 -7.02 -2.59
C ARG A 38 -3.00 -7.30 -1.27
N LYS A 39 -2.52 -8.53 -1.09
CA LYS A 39 -1.68 -8.94 0.04
C LYS A 39 -0.25 -9.20 -0.42
N ARG A 40 0.73 -8.72 0.34
CA ARG A 40 2.15 -8.99 0.12
C ARG A 40 2.80 -9.41 1.43
N LYS A 41 3.61 -10.47 1.40
CA LYS A 41 4.51 -10.80 2.51
C LYS A 41 5.55 -9.71 2.68
N ILE A 42 5.64 -9.15 3.87
CA ILE A 42 6.73 -8.28 4.26
C ILE A 42 7.71 -9.12 5.08
N SER A 43 8.92 -9.31 4.54
CA SER A 43 10.00 -9.86 5.34
C SER A 43 10.31 -8.83 6.42
N SER A 44 10.26 -9.21 7.69
CA SER A 44 10.73 -8.41 8.81
C SER A 44 12.25 -8.18 8.68
N ARG A 45 12.68 -7.29 7.79
CA ARG A 45 14.06 -6.81 7.79
C ARG A 45 14.21 -5.89 9.00
N LYS A 46 15.26 -6.13 9.78
CA LYS A 46 15.61 -5.46 11.03
C LYS A 46 15.32 -3.96 10.99
N LYS A 47 14.85 -3.42 12.13
CA LYS A 47 14.72 -2.00 12.41
C LYS A 47 16.02 -1.28 12.01
N ASN A 48 16.02 -0.58 10.88
CA ASN A 48 16.80 0.64 10.78
C ASN A 48 15.81 1.74 11.11
N SER A 49 15.87 2.21 12.35
CA SER A 49 15.26 3.45 12.80
C SER A 49 15.67 4.56 11.83
N ILE A 50 14.72 5.00 10.99
CA ILE A 50 14.84 6.31 10.38
C ILE A 50 14.42 7.26 11.50
N GLU A 51 15.41 7.77 12.22
CA GLU A 51 15.27 8.90 13.12
C GLU A 51 14.89 10.10 12.25
N CYS A 52 13.64 10.54 12.37
CA CYS A 52 13.17 11.76 11.73
C CYS A 52 13.51 12.91 12.68
N HIS A 53 14.40 13.80 12.23
CA HIS A 53 14.68 15.05 12.90
C HIS A 53 13.66 16.13 12.51
#